data_AF-A0A7H8IZ63-F1
#
_entry.id   AF-A0A7H8IZ63-F1
#
_cell.length_a   1.000
_cell.length_b   1.000
_cell.length_c   1.000
_cell.angle_alpha   90.00
_cell.angle_beta   90.00
_cell.angle_gamma   90.00
#
_symmetry.space_group_name_H-M   'P 1'
#
loop_
_entity.id
_entity.type
_entity.pdbx_description
1 polymer ?
#
loop_
_entity_poly.entity_id
_entity_poly.type
_entity_poly.pdbx_seq_one_letter_code
_entity_poly.pdbx_strand_id
1 'polypeptide(L)'
;MKGHEVGGSWPPDNEVLALTTEGGRQPVDIDGLKTVISKALAERSALPPYADLCELHGALLQHIQALMPLATKQIDGMWRGSVEWYQRRSKLDTIPHEMAQGLGAGLQSAAWRVKTLGYTCRWLLEVSGLLNSAEAGGS
;
A
#
# COMPACT_ATOMS: atom_id res chain seq x y z
N MET A 1 10.34 -64.14 -24.58
CA MET A 1 9.29 -63.96 -25.60
C MET A 1 8.18 -63.16 -24.91
N LYS A 2 7.72 -61.96 -25.29
CA LYS A 2 7.71 -61.11 -26.51
C LYS A 2 8.26 -59.70 -26.12
N GLY A 3 9.02 -58.97 -26.95
CA GLY A 3 8.58 -58.18 -28.12
C GLY A 3 8.37 -56.72 -27.69
N HIS A 4 9.34 -55.80 -27.88
CA HIS A 4 9.34 -54.64 -28.83
C HIS A 4 7.98 -53.90 -28.84
N GLU A 5 7.88 -52.57 -28.64
CA GLU A 5 8.27 -51.55 -29.62
C GLU A 5 8.60 -50.17 -29.02
N VAL A 6 9.48 -49.46 -29.73
CA VAL A 6 9.96 -48.09 -29.54
C VAL A 6 8.99 -47.06 -30.11
N GLY A 7 8.95 -45.86 -29.54
CA GLY A 7 8.26 -44.70 -30.13
C GLY A 7 8.38 -43.47 -29.24
N GLY A 8 9.40 -42.64 -29.50
CA GLY A 8 9.74 -41.49 -28.67
C GLY A 8 8.77 -40.31 -28.76
N SER A 9 8.78 -39.48 -27.72
CA SER A 9 8.51 -38.04 -27.81
C SER A 9 8.99 -37.35 -26.52
N TRP A 10 10.25 -36.91 -26.52
CA TRP A 10 10.66 -35.65 -25.87
C TRP A 10 10.50 -34.57 -26.98
N PRO A 11 10.16 -33.29 -26.71
CA PRO A 11 10.82 -32.53 -25.65
C PRO A 11 9.90 -31.59 -24.85
N PRO A 12 10.47 -30.62 -24.10
CA PRO A 12 10.53 -30.49 -22.64
C PRO A 12 9.56 -29.38 -22.17
N ASP A 13 9.88 -28.69 -21.08
CA ASP A 13 9.23 -27.44 -20.62
C ASP A 13 7.97 -27.63 -19.75
N ASN A 14 8.09 -28.40 -18.67
CA ASN A 14 7.38 -28.02 -17.45
C ASN A 14 8.25 -28.24 -16.21
N GLU A 15 9.44 -27.63 -16.24
CA GLU A 15 10.00 -27.03 -15.04
C GLU A 15 9.03 -25.92 -14.58
N VAL A 16 7.92 -26.30 -13.93
CA VAL A 16 7.40 -25.46 -12.87
C VAL A 16 8.36 -25.60 -11.70
N LEU A 17 9.50 -24.94 -11.84
CA LEU A 17 10.17 -24.36 -10.70
C LEU A 17 9.10 -23.51 -10.01
N ALA A 18 8.52 -24.07 -8.95
CA ALA A 18 7.96 -23.30 -7.86
C ALA A 18 9.13 -22.59 -7.15
N LEU A 19 9.84 -21.77 -7.90
CA LEU A 19 10.70 -20.74 -7.39
C LEU A 19 9.80 -19.58 -6.99
N THR A 20 10.15 -19.01 -5.85
CA THR A 20 9.70 -17.73 -5.34
C THR A 20 8.27 -17.66 -4.80
N THR A 21 8.07 -18.29 -3.65
CA THR A 21 7.47 -17.54 -2.53
C THR A 21 8.51 -16.52 -1.99
N GLU A 22 9.01 -15.65 -2.87
CA GLU A 22 9.70 -14.46 -2.42
C GLU A 22 8.61 -13.43 -2.16
N GLY A 23 8.44 -13.12 -0.87
CA GLY A 23 7.34 -12.36 -0.29
C GLY A 23 6.70 -11.39 -1.27
N GLY A 24 5.42 -11.65 -1.57
CA GLY A 24 4.59 -10.91 -2.51
C GLY A 24 4.60 -9.42 -2.17
N ARG A 25 5.63 -8.74 -2.65
CA ARG A 25 5.72 -7.30 -2.71
C ARG A 25 4.85 -6.95 -3.90
N GLN A 26 3.53 -6.95 -3.70
CA GLN A 26 2.66 -6.27 -4.64
C GLN A 26 3.31 -4.91 -4.87
N PRO A 27 3.68 -4.57 -6.11
CA PRO A 27 4.21 -3.27 -6.40
C PRO A 27 3.17 -2.29 -5.88
N VAL A 28 3.54 -1.50 -4.88
CA VAL A 28 2.63 -0.49 -4.35
C VAL A 28 2.33 0.41 -5.52
N ASP A 29 1.08 0.41 -5.99
CA ASP A 29 0.66 1.21 -7.11
C ASP A 29 0.69 2.69 -6.70
N ILE A 30 1.84 3.33 -6.91
CA ILE A 30 2.09 4.70 -6.45
C ILE A 30 1.16 5.68 -7.20
N ASP A 31 0.86 5.40 -8.46
CA ASP A 31 0.00 6.25 -9.28
C ASP A 31 -1.46 6.18 -8.83
N GLY A 32 -2.01 4.98 -8.64
CA GLY A 32 -3.34 4.81 -8.04
C GLY A 32 -3.42 5.34 -6.62
N LEU A 33 -2.38 5.15 -5.80
CA LEU A 33 -2.29 5.76 -4.47
C LEU A 33 -2.33 7.29 -4.54
N LYS A 34 -1.52 7.92 -5.40
CA LYS A 34 -1.54 9.38 -5.60
C LYS A 34 -2.92 9.84 -6.08
N THR A 35 -3.55 9.08 -6.96
CA THR A 35 -4.90 9.36 -7.45
C THR A 35 -5.93 9.28 -6.32
N VAL A 36 -5.89 8.25 -5.48
CA VAL A 36 -6.79 8.07 -4.33
C VAL A 36 -6.56 9.17 -3.28
N ILE A 37 -5.31 9.53 -2.99
CA ILE A 37 -4.98 10.66 -2.11
C ILE A 37 -5.54 11.97 -2.69
N SER A 38 -5.34 12.21 -3.99
CA SER A 38 -5.84 13.42 -4.66
C SER A 38 -7.36 13.50 -4.62
N LYS A 39 -8.05 12.37 -4.81
CA LYS A 39 -9.52 12.27 -4.67
C LYS A 39 -9.98 12.52 -3.23
N ALA A 40 -9.26 11.98 -2.25
CA ALA A 40 -9.58 12.14 -0.84
C ALA A 40 -9.35 13.58 -0.33
N LEU A 41 -8.32 14.25 -0.84
CA LEU A 41 -7.93 15.61 -0.45
C LEU A 41 -8.55 16.70 -1.34
N ALA A 42 -9.27 16.34 -2.40
CA ALA A 42 -9.90 17.29 -3.29
C ALA A 42 -10.88 18.21 -2.52
N GLU A 43 -10.67 19.52 -2.63
CA GLU A 43 -11.62 20.51 -2.14
C GLU A 43 -12.78 20.61 -3.12
N ARG A 44 -13.85 19.89 -2.83
CA ARG A 44 -15.08 19.90 -3.63
C ARG A 44 -16.14 20.79 -2.97
N SER A 45 -16.84 21.56 -3.79
CA SER A 45 -17.95 22.42 -3.36
C SER A 45 -19.13 21.62 -2.79
N ALA A 46 -19.31 20.36 -3.22
CA ALA A 46 -20.27 19.42 -2.68
C ALA A 46 -19.56 18.16 -2.14
N LEU A 47 -20.03 17.65 -1.00
CA LEU A 47 -19.55 16.38 -0.45
C LEU A 47 -19.96 15.24 -1.38
N PRO A 48 -19.04 14.31 -1.70
CA PRO A 48 -19.39 13.13 -2.46
C PRO A 48 -20.40 12.26 -1.69
N PRO A 49 -21.16 11.40 -2.40
CA PRO A 49 -22.07 10.45 -1.77
C PRO A 49 -21.39 9.59 -0.72
N TYR A 50 -22.15 9.11 0.27
CA TYR A 50 -21.61 8.22 1.30
C TYR A 50 -21.04 6.92 0.72
N ALA A 51 -21.62 6.42 -0.38
CA ALA A 51 -21.12 5.25 -1.10
C ALA A 51 -19.68 5.48 -1.63
N ASP A 52 -19.46 6.58 -2.35
CA ASP A 52 -18.12 6.97 -2.83
C ASP A 52 -17.12 7.16 -1.66
N LEU A 53 -17.56 7.73 -0.54
CA LEU A 53 -16.72 7.87 0.65
C LEU A 53 -16.33 6.51 1.23
N CYS A 54 -17.24 5.53 1.21
CA CYS A 54 -16.97 4.18 1.65
C CYS A 54 -15.97 3.47 0.73
N GLU A 55 -16.12 3.62 -0.59
CA GLU A 55 -15.17 3.08 -1.58
C GLU A 55 -13.78 3.73 -1.43
N LEU A 56 -13.72 5.05 -1.32
CA LEU A 56 -12.46 5.77 -1.07
C LEU A 56 -11.81 5.35 0.24
N HIS A 57 -12.60 5.17 1.30
CA HIS A 57 -12.11 4.68 2.58
C HIS A 57 -11.51 3.27 2.46
N GLY A 58 -12.21 2.34 1.81
CA GLY A 58 -11.70 1.00 1.56
C GLY A 58 -10.37 1.01 0.79
N ALA A 59 -10.31 1.76 -0.31
CA ALA A 59 -9.09 1.91 -1.10
C ALA A 59 -7.93 2.49 -0.28
N LEU A 60 -8.17 3.54 0.50
CA LEU A 60 -7.18 4.13 1.40
C LEU A 60 -6.66 3.12 2.42
N LEU A 61 -7.55 2.35 3.07
CA LEU A 61 -7.13 1.34 4.04
C LEU A 61 -6.28 0.23 3.42
N GLN A 62 -6.58 -0.21 2.19
CA GLN A 62 -5.76 -1.20 1.49
C GLN A 62 -4.36 -0.64 1.22
N HIS A 63 -4.25 0.59 0.73
CA HIS A 63 -2.96 1.21 0.49
C HIS A 63 -2.17 1.46 1.79
N ILE A 64 -2.82 1.87 2.87
CA ILE A 64 -2.15 2.05 4.18
C ILE A 64 -1.56 0.72 4.66
N GLN A 65 -2.31 -0.38 4.58
CA GLN A 65 -1.81 -1.70 4.95
C GLN A 65 -0.58 -2.12 4.14
N ALA A 66 -0.54 -1.78 2.84
CA ALA A 66 0.61 -2.04 1.99
C ALA A 66 1.83 -1.15 2.32
N LEU A 67 1.60 0.12 2.69
CA LEU A 67 2.66 1.07 3.01
C LEU A 67 3.23 0.92 4.43
N MET A 68 2.43 0.46 5.39
CA MET A 68 2.83 0.30 6.78
C MET A 68 4.14 -0.48 6.98
N PRO A 69 4.34 -1.68 6.39
CA PRO A 69 5.60 -2.41 6.56
C PRO A 69 6.78 -1.68 5.92
N LEU A 70 6.57 -0.96 4.80
CA LEU A 70 7.62 -0.19 4.12
C LEU A 70 8.05 1.01 4.96
N ALA A 71 7.09 1.80 5.46
CA ALA A 71 7.36 2.93 6.34
C ALA A 71 8.01 2.47 7.65
N THR A 72 7.57 1.35 8.21
CA THR A 72 8.18 0.76 9.42
C THR A 72 9.64 0.41 9.19
N LYS A 73 9.97 -0.25 8.06
CA LYS A 73 11.36 -0.60 7.72
C LYS A 73 12.26 0.63 7.57
N GLN A 74 11.75 1.68 6.93
CA GLN A 74 12.49 2.94 6.78
C GLN A 74 12.72 3.65 8.13
N ILE A 75 11.71 3.70 9.00
CA ILE A 75 11.84 4.30 10.33
C ILE A 75 12.76 3.46 11.21
N ASP A 76 12.70 2.13 11.17
CA ASP A 76 13.60 1.28 11.97
C ASP A 76 15.06 1.38 11.53
N GLY A 77 15.31 1.68 10.24
CA GLY A 77 16.64 1.98 9.72
C GLY A 77 17.18 3.37 10.10
N MET A 78 16.36 4.25 10.68
CA MET A 78 16.81 5.56 11.17
C MET A 78 17.46 5.45 12.56
N TRP A 79 18.37 6.38 12.87
CA TRP A 79 19.02 6.46 14.17
C TRP A 79 17.99 6.61 15.32
N ARG A 80 17.92 5.59 16.18
CA ARG A 80 16.94 5.48 17.28
C ARG A 80 17.07 6.54 18.37
N GLY A 81 18.17 7.29 18.41
CA GLY A 81 18.40 8.38 19.37
C GLY A 81 17.83 9.75 18.93
N SER A 82 17.29 9.86 17.72
CA SER A 82 16.81 11.14 17.19
C SER A 82 15.36 11.41 17.58
N VAL A 83 15.03 12.67 17.90
CA VAL A 83 13.65 13.11 18.16
C VAL A 83 12.74 12.79 16.97
N GLU A 84 13.26 12.87 15.75
CA GLU A 84 12.53 12.51 14.53
C GLU A 84 12.12 11.04 14.49
N TRP A 85 12.98 10.13 14.97
CA TRP A 85 12.65 8.70 15.06
C TRP A 85 11.49 8.47 16.02
N TYR A 86 11.54 9.08 17.22
CA TYR A 86 10.47 8.96 18.21
C TYR A 86 9.14 9.51 17.69
N GLN A 87 9.13 10.68 17.05
CA GLN A 87 7.92 11.26 16.49
C GLN A 87 7.33 10.39 15.38
N ARG A 88 8.16 9.91 14.45
CA ARG A 88 7.70 9.05 13.34
C ARG A 88 7.22 7.69 13.84
N ARG A 89 7.90 7.10 14.81
CA ARG A 89 7.52 5.83 15.43
C ARG A 89 6.20 5.95 16.20
N SER A 90 6.04 7.01 16.98
CA SER A 90 4.80 7.32 17.70
C SER A 90 3.63 7.50 16.73
N LYS A 91 3.82 8.29 15.66
CA LYS A 91 2.80 8.45 14.61
C LYS A 91 2.43 7.11 13.98
N LEU A 92 3.42 6.26 13.67
CA LEU A 92 3.17 4.94 13.07
C LEU A 92 2.34 4.01 13.99
N ASP A 93 2.56 4.09 15.29
CA ASP A 93 1.82 3.32 16.30
C ASP A 93 0.34 3.77 16.40
N THR A 94 0.07 5.07 16.16
CA THR A 94 -1.32 5.58 16.15
C THR A 94 -2.12 5.17 14.91
N ILE A 95 -1.46 4.86 13.78
CA ILE A 95 -2.14 4.59 12.51
C ILE A 95 -3.11 3.39 12.58
N PRO A 96 -2.74 2.23 13.14
CA PRO A 96 -3.66 1.10 13.31
C PRO A 96 -4.91 1.47 14.12
N HIS A 97 -4.74 2.29 15.17
CA HIS A 97 -5.87 2.76 15.97
C HIS A 97 -6.80 3.64 15.14
N GLU A 98 -6.23 4.53 14.33
CA GLU A 98 -6.99 5.35 13.40
C GLU A 98 -7.73 4.50 12.35
N MET A 99 -7.11 3.44 11.82
CA MET A 99 -7.75 2.55 10.84
C MET A 99 -8.92 1.76 11.44
N ALA A 100 -8.88 1.46 12.73
CA ALA A 100 -9.97 0.79 13.43
C ALA A 100 -11.19 1.69 13.64
N GLN A 101 -11.03 3.01 13.56
CA GLN A 101 -12.16 3.95 13.62
C GLN A 101 -12.90 3.95 12.28
N GLY A 102 -14.18 3.57 12.30
CA GLY A 102 -15.03 3.61 11.10
C GLY A 102 -15.29 5.05 10.59
N LEU A 103 -16.05 5.14 9.49
CA LEU A 103 -16.44 6.40 8.84
C LEU A 103 -17.29 7.34 9.72
N GLY A 104 -17.79 6.85 10.85
CA GLY A 104 -18.72 7.58 11.71
C GLY A 104 -20.14 7.63 11.13
N ALA A 105 -21.08 8.18 11.92
CA ALA A 105 -22.51 8.14 11.61
C ALA A 105 -22.98 9.23 10.62
N GLY A 106 -22.14 10.21 10.29
CA GLY A 106 -22.50 11.37 9.47
C GLY A 106 -21.67 11.51 8.20
N LEU A 107 -22.26 12.08 7.15
CA LEU A 107 -21.57 12.35 5.88
C LEU A 107 -20.34 13.25 6.05
N GLN A 108 -20.46 14.28 6.89
CA GLN A 108 -19.35 15.19 7.19
C GLN A 108 -18.23 14.47 7.94
N SER A 109 -18.57 13.61 8.90
CA SER A 109 -17.61 12.78 9.64
C SER A 109 -16.90 11.80 8.72
N ALA A 110 -17.64 11.16 7.81
CA ALA A 110 -17.11 10.26 6.80
C ALA A 110 -16.12 10.97 5.86
N ALA A 111 -16.50 12.15 5.35
CA ALA A 111 -15.63 12.94 4.49
C ALA A 111 -14.37 13.43 5.23
N TRP A 112 -14.51 13.85 6.48
CA TRP A 112 -13.37 14.19 7.33
C TRP A 112 -12.45 12.97 7.54
N ARG A 113 -13.02 11.79 7.80
CA ARG A 113 -12.25 10.55 7.99
C ARG A 113 -11.46 10.17 6.75
N VAL A 114 -12.09 10.25 5.58
CA VAL A 114 -11.43 10.02 4.28
C VAL A 114 -10.28 11.01 4.07
N LYS A 115 -10.46 12.29 4.42
CA LYS A 115 -9.37 13.29 4.38
C LYS A 115 -8.23 12.94 5.33
N THR A 116 -8.52 12.60 6.59
CA THR A 116 -7.52 12.18 7.58
C THR A 116 -6.72 10.98 7.08
N LEU A 117 -7.38 9.96 6.54
CA LEU A 117 -6.70 8.80 5.94
C LEU A 117 -5.89 9.18 4.70
N GLY A 118 -6.37 10.12 3.88
CA GLY A 118 -5.61 10.69 2.76
C GLY A 118 -4.29 11.34 3.20
N TYR A 119 -4.32 12.14 4.27
CA TYR A 119 -3.10 12.70 4.87
C TYR A 119 -2.18 11.62 5.45
N THR A 120 -2.73 10.59 6.09
CA THR A 120 -1.95 9.44 6.60
C THR A 120 -1.27 8.68 5.46
N CYS A 121 -1.97 8.40 4.36
CA CYS A 121 -1.40 7.80 3.15
C CYS A 121 -0.25 8.63 2.59
N ARG A 122 -0.45 9.95 2.47
CA ARG A 122 0.59 10.87 1.99
C ARG A 122 1.83 10.82 2.88
N TRP A 123 1.66 10.91 4.19
CA TRP A 123 2.76 10.83 5.16
C TRP A 123 3.50 9.48 5.07
N LEU A 124 2.78 8.37 4.98
CA LEU A 124 3.36 7.04 4.79
C LEU A 124 4.16 6.94 3.50
N LEU A 125 3.66 7.52 2.40
CA LEU A 125 4.35 7.56 1.13
C LEU A 125 5.66 8.36 1.23
N GLU A 126 5.64 9.52 1.88
CA GLU A 126 6.83 10.35 2.12
C GLU A 126 7.89 9.61 2.95
N VAL A 127 7.48 8.98 4.05
CA VAL A 127 8.41 8.27 4.96
C VAL A 127 8.89 6.94 4.38
N SER A 128 8.09 6.29 3.53
CA SER A 128 8.48 5.03 2.87
C SER A 128 9.64 5.19 1.87
N GLY A 129 10.01 6.42 1.50
CA GLY A 129 11.09 6.68 0.54
C GLY A 129 10.73 6.36 -0.91
N LEU A 130 9.51 5.88 -1.18
CA LEU A 130 9.02 5.54 -2.52
C LEU A 130 8.85 6.77 -3.42
N LEU A 131 8.64 7.95 -2.83
CA LEU A 131 8.58 9.20 -3.58
C LEU A 131 9.94 9.58 -4.22
N ASN A 132 11.04 9.15 -3.60
CA ASN A 132 12.40 9.50 -4.01
C ASN A 132 13.06 8.43 -4.91
N SER A 133 12.49 7.21 -4.95
CA SER A 133 12.97 6.13 -5.82
C SER A 133 12.42 6.19 -7.25
N ALA A 134 11.29 6.87 -7.48
CA ALA A 134 10.69 7.00 -8.81
C ALA A 134 11.51 7.91 -9.75
N GLU A 135 12.26 8.86 -9.20
CA GLU A 135 13.11 9.81 -9.95
C GLU A 135 14.51 9.24 -10.29
N ALA A 136 14.88 8.08 -9.73
CA ALA A 136 16.21 7.48 -9.91
C ALA A 136 16.27 6.42 -11.03
N GLY A 137 15.17 6.22 -11.77
CA GLY A 137 15.03 5.19 -12.82
C GLY A 137 15.00 5.72 -14.25
N GLY A 138 15.43 6.97 -14.49
CA GLY A 138 15.57 7.55 -15.82
C GLY A 138 17.01 8.00 -16.06
N SER A 139 17.84 7.09 -16.57
CA SER A 139 19.13 7.41 -17.20
C SER A 139 19.13 6.87 -18.62
#